data_AF-A0A962DQ75-F1
#
_entry.id   AF-A0A962DQ75-F1
#
_cell.length_a   1.000
_cell.length_b   1.000
_cell.length_c   1.000
_cell.angle_alpha   90.00
_cell.angle_beta   90.00
_cell.angle_gamma   90.00
#
_symmetry.space_group_name_H-M   'P 1'
#
loop_
_entity.id
_entity.type
_entity.pdbx_description
1 polymer ?
#
loop_
_entity_poly.entity_id
_entity_poly.type
_entity_poly.pdbx_seq_one_letter_code
_entity_poly.pdbx_strand_id
1 'polypeptide(L)' 'MDKSNTYNDVVVRQFSIMTVVWGVVGMLVGVIIAAQLMWPELNFDLPWTTFSRLRPLHTNAVIFAF' A
#
# COMPACT_ATOMS: atom_id res chain seq x y z
N MET A 1 -42.11 -6.59 -9.85
CA MET A 1 -42.09 -6.62 -8.37
C MET A 1 -40.64 -6.42 -7.97
N ASP A 2 -40.27 -5.18 -7.65
CA ASP A 2 -38.89 -4.73 -7.44
C ASP A 2 -38.11 -5.60 -6.44
N LYS A 3 -36.85 -5.88 -6.79
CA LYS A 3 -35.82 -6.29 -5.83
C LYS A 3 -34.56 -5.45 -6.00
N SER A 4 -34.69 -4.12 -6.03
CA SER A 4 -33.55 -3.23 -5.78
C SER A 4 -33.81 -2.30 -4.59
N ASN A 5 -34.46 -2.80 -3.54
CA ASN A 5 -34.53 -2.10 -2.26
C ASN A 5 -33.30 -2.38 -1.38
N THR A 6 -32.23 -2.92 -1.97
CA THR A 6 -30.97 -3.28 -1.31
C THR A 6 -29.81 -2.91 -2.22
N TYR A 7 -28.78 -2.28 -1.65
CA TYR A 7 -27.58 -1.87 -2.38
C TYR A 7 -26.73 -3.08 -2.80
N ASN A 8 -25.96 -2.93 -3.88
CA ASN A 8 -24.99 -3.93 -4.29
C ASN A 8 -23.67 -3.74 -3.53
N ASP A 9 -23.50 -4.50 -2.45
CA ASP A 9 -22.34 -4.39 -1.57
C ASP A 9 -21.15 -5.25 -1.99
N VAL A 10 -21.24 -6.01 -3.10
CA VAL A 10 -20.17 -6.94 -3.52
C VAL A 10 -18.88 -6.19 -3.79
N VAL A 11 -18.95 -5.13 -4.60
CA VAL A 11 -17.79 -4.31 -4.96
C VAL A 11 -17.27 -3.54 -3.74
N VAL A 12 -18.17 -2.99 -2.93
CA VAL A 12 -17.80 -2.26 -1.70
C VAL A 12 -17.02 -3.16 -0.75
N ARG A 13 -17.48 -4.40 -0.54
CA ARG A 13 -16.80 -5.37 0.31
C ARG A 13 -15.43 -5.76 -0.23
N GLN A 14 -15.31 -5.98 -1.55
CA GLN A 14 -14.03 -6.30 -2.19
C GLN A 14 -13.02 -5.17 -2.03
N PHE A 15 -13.41 -3.93 -2.36
CA PHE A 15 -12.53 -2.78 -2.24
C PHE A 15 -12.20 -2.46 -0.77
N SER A 16 -13.15 -2.61 0.15
CA SER A 16 -12.89 -2.41 1.58
C SER A 16 -11.83 -3.38 2.12
N ILE A 17 -11.87 -4.65 1.70
CA ILE A 17 -10.83 -5.63 2.06
C ILE A 17 -9.50 -5.26 1.41
N MET A 18 -9.50 -4.90 0.11
CA MET A 18 -8.28 -4.54 -0.60
C MET A 18 -7.63 -3.26 -0.07
N THR A 19 -8.41 -2.26 0.34
CA THR A 19 -7.92 -1.07 1.04
C THR A 19 -7.17 -1.48 2.31
N VAL A 20 -7.72 -2.34 3.16
CA VAL A 20 -6.98 -2.78 4.37
C VAL A 20 -5.67 -3.48 4.00
N VAL A 21 -5.68 -4.36 2.99
CA VAL A 21 -4.46 -5.06 2.52
C VAL A 21 -3.40 -4.07 2.03
N TRP A 22 -3.77 -3.16 1.13
CA TRP A 22 -2.84 -2.17 0.60
C TRP A 22 -2.42 -1.13 1.61
N GLY A 23 -3.25 -0.83 2.61
CA GLY A 23 -2.90 0.02 3.73
C GLY A 23 -1.77 -0.58 4.55
N VAL A 24 -1.85 -1.87 4.87
CA VAL A 24 -0.77 -2.57 5.57
C VAL A 24 0.50 -2.59 4.71
N VAL A 25 0.39 -2.94 3.42
CA VAL A 25 1.56 -2.99 2.52
C VAL A 25 2.21 -1.61 2.37
N GLY A 26 1.43 -0.57 2.08
CA GLY A 26 1.90 0.79 1.88
C GLY A 26 2.57 1.35 3.14
N MET A 27 1.95 1.17 4.31
CA MET A 27 2.51 1.63 5.58
C MET A 27 3.78 0.86 5.97
N LEU A 28 3.83 -0.46 5.73
CA LEU A 28 5.02 -1.27 6.00
C LEU A 28 6.21 -0.83 5.14
N VAL A 29 6.01 -0.59 3.84
CA VAL A 29 7.06 -0.01 2.98
C VAL A 29 7.48 1.37 3.50
N GLY A 30 6.54 2.16 4.02
CA GLY A 30 6.82 3.43 4.69
C GLY A 30 7.78 3.30 5.87
N VAL A 31 7.57 2.31 6.73
CA VAL A 31 8.46 2.01 7.86
C VAL A 31 9.85 1.57 7.37
N ILE A 32 9.92 0.75 6.30
CA ILE A 32 11.19 0.32 5.71
C ILE A 32 11.99 1.53 5.19
N ILE A 33 11.37 2.41 4.39
CA ILE A 33 12.08 3.58 3.85
C ILE A 33 12.44 4.59 4.93
N ALA A 34 11.65 4.69 6.01
CA ALA A 34 12.02 5.50 7.17
C ALA A 34 13.23 4.91 7.90
N ALA A 35 13.31 3.59 8.05
CA ALA A 35 14.47 2.91 8.63
C ALA A 35 15.72 3.09 7.75
N GLN A 36 15.59 3.10 6.42
CA GLN A 36 16.70 3.38 5.49
C GLN A 36 17.28 4.79 5.62
N LEU A 37 16.49 5.77 6.08
CA LEU A 37 16.98 7.12 6.38
C LEU A 37 17.82 7.16 7.67
N MET A 38 17.49 6.31 8.65
CA MET A 38 18.24 6.21 9.90
C MET A 38 19.49 5.33 9.75
N TRP A 39 19.36 4.20 9.05
CA TRP A 39 20.42 3.22 8.81
C TRP A 39 20.57 2.95 7.31
N PRO A 40 21.48 3.66 6.63
CA PRO A 40 21.70 3.50 5.19
C PRO A 40 22.09 2.08 4.75
N GLU A 41 22.64 1.26 5.65
CA GLU A 41 22.99 -0.15 5.39
C GLU A 41 21.77 -1.00 4.99
N LEU A 42 20.56 -0.60 5.39
CA LEU A 42 19.29 -1.25 5.02
C LEU A 42 18.90 -1.04 3.54
N ASN A 43 19.72 -0.36 2.74
CA ASN A 43 19.59 -0.37 1.28
C ASN A 43 20.09 -1.70 0.66
N PHE A 44 20.85 -2.50 1.42
CA PHE A 44 21.37 -3.83 1.04
C PHE A 44 22.23 -3.86 -0.23
N ASP A 45 22.68 -2.70 -0.74
CA ASP A 45 23.38 -2.55 -2.03
C ASP A 45 22.68 -3.20 -3.24
N LEU A 46 21.37 -3.48 -3.12
CA LEU A 46 20.56 -4.02 -4.20
C LEU A 46 19.80 -2.90 -4.90
N PRO A 47 19.71 -2.93 -6.24
CA PRO A 47 19.10 -1.84 -7.00
C PRO A 47 17.58 -1.71 -6.80
N TRP A 48 16.88 -2.74 -6.35
CA TRP A 48 15.42 -2.70 -6.12
C TRP A 48 15.03 -2.33 -4.68
N THR A 49 15.93 -2.48 -3.70
CA THR A 49 15.67 -2.08 -2.30
C THR A 49 16.17 -0.68 -1.97
N THR A 50 16.76 0.05 -2.92
CA THR A 50 17.25 1.42 -2.65
C THR A 50 16.11 2.38 -2.32
N PHE A 51 16.32 3.26 -1.34
CA PHE A 51 15.37 4.30 -0.92
C PHE A 51 14.77 5.09 -2.09
N SER A 52 15.59 5.48 -3.08
CA SER A 52 15.15 6.24 -4.25
C SER A 52 14.09 5.52 -5.10
N ARG A 53 14.06 4.18 -5.09
CA ARG A 53 13.06 3.38 -5.82
C ARG A 53 11.89 2.96 -4.94
N LEU A 54 12.15 2.65 -3.66
CA LEU A 54 11.10 2.28 -2.71
C LEU A 54 10.21 3.48 -2.31
N ARG A 55 10.72 4.72 -2.34
CA ARG A 55 9.90 5.90 -1.99
C ARG A 55 8.75 6.14 -3.00
N PRO A 56 8.97 6.18 -4.33
CA PRO A 56 7.86 6.23 -5.28
C PRO A 56 6.91 5.03 -5.18
N LEU A 57 7.41 3.84 -4.83
CA LEU A 57 6.58 2.66 -4.59
C LEU A 57 5.66 2.87 -3.38
N HIS A 58 6.20 3.33 -2.25
CA HIS A 58 5.43 3.67 -1.05
C HIS A 58 4.36 4.73 -1.35
N THR A 59 4.73 5.83 -2.01
CA THR A 59 3.78 6.91 -2.32
C THR A 59 2.63 6.43 -3.21
N ASN A 60 2.91 5.62 -4.24
CA ASN A 60 1.85 5.07 -5.09
C ASN A 60 0.97 4.04 -4.35
N ALA A 61 1.58 3.17 -3.53
CA ALA A 61 0.85 2.18 -2.75
C ALA A 61 -0.09 2.84 -1.73
N VAL A 62 0.34 3.92 -1.07
CA VAL A 62 -0.47 4.62 -0.05
C VAL A 62 -1.51 5.57 -0.67
N ILE A 63 -1.27 6.15 -1.85
CA ILE A 63 -2.20 7.11 -2.46
C ILE A 63 -3.23 6.44 -3.39
N PHE A 64 -2.82 5.42 -4.15
CA PHE A 64 -3.66 4.85 -5.21
C PHE A 64 -4.13 3.42 -4.95
N ALA A 65 -3.44 2.66 -4.08
CA ALA A 65 -3.81 1.28 -3.79
C ALA A 65 -4.53 1.11 -2.45
N PHE A 66 -4.09 1.83 -1.41
CA PHE A 66 -4.78 1.97 -0.12
C PHE A 66 -6.03 2.82 -0.27
#